data_AF-A0A2G9RN50-F1
#
_entry.id   AF-A0A2G9RN50-F1
#
_cell.length_a   1.000
_cell.length_b   1.000
_cell.length_c   1.000
_cell.angle_alpha   90.00
_cell.angle_beta   90.00
_cell.angle_gamma   90.00
#
_symmetry.space_group_name_H-M   'P 1'
#
loop_
_entity.id
_entity.type
_entity.pdbx_description
1 polymer ?
#
loop_
_entity_poly.entity_id
_entity_poly.type
_entity_poly.pdbx_seq_one_letter_code
_entity_poly.pdbx_strand_id
1 'polypeptide(L)'
;MNDVVEQDPQARCNEPCSMGYRKGPTEGIHACCYRCVPCSDGEVSNITDSDLCHKCPDDHWPDERKVKCIPKTYDYLSYDMDIMTQVFYVISILCSAVTLSILTLFILFRDTPVVKANNRTVSFILLTSILLSFLCVFLFLGRPVDITCMLRQMSFGIFFSIAVSSVLAKTITVCIAFKAAKPSSYWKKWVGGNFSSSVIIICSSVQVLICVIWLSVSPPYQEYDMDSYPGKIIIQCNEGSVIVFYIMLGYMGFLAAVSFVLAFMVRTLPDSFNDAKYITFSMLVFCSVWIAMIPAYLSTRGKYMVAVEIFSILACSAGLLGCIFIPKCYIIIMKPQRNSKKHIIGKSNHDIIFQ
;
A
#
# COMPACT_ATOMS: atom_id res chain seq x y z
N MET A 1 2.50 -63.23 -48.08
CA MET A 1 3.46 -62.53 -48.94
C MET A 1 3.20 -61.05 -48.71
N ASN A 2 3.89 -60.45 -47.74
CA ASN A 2 3.77 -59.02 -47.47
C ASN A 2 4.95 -58.36 -48.18
N ASP A 3 4.68 -57.70 -49.30
CA ASP A 3 5.68 -56.90 -50.01
C ASP A 3 6.10 -55.74 -49.10
N VAL A 4 7.28 -55.86 -48.50
CA VAL A 4 7.97 -54.75 -47.85
C VAL A 4 8.55 -53.91 -48.98
N VAL A 5 7.89 -52.81 -49.31
CA VAL A 5 8.43 -51.81 -50.25
C VAL A 5 9.65 -51.18 -49.58
N GLU A 6 10.84 -51.63 -49.99
CA GLU A 6 12.12 -51.06 -49.58
C GLU A 6 12.29 -49.70 -50.26
N GLN A 7 12.28 -48.63 -49.45
CA GLN A 7 12.32 -47.25 -49.92
C GLN A 7 13.79 -46.85 -50.16
N ASP A 8 14.10 -46.38 -51.38
CA ASP A 8 15.44 -45.99 -51.82
C ASP A 8 16.06 -44.93 -50.87
N PRO A 9 17.32 -45.09 -50.41
CA PRO A 9 17.91 -44.17 -49.43
C PRO A 9 18.05 -42.76 -50.00
N GLN A 10 17.41 -41.80 -49.35
CA GLN A 10 17.48 -40.40 -49.76
C GLN A 10 18.87 -39.82 -49.45
N ALA A 11 19.53 -39.25 -50.46
CA ALA A 11 20.81 -38.54 -50.32
C ALA A 11 20.61 -37.20 -49.58
N ARG A 12 20.48 -37.25 -48.25
CA ARG A 12 20.36 -36.08 -47.36
C ARG A 12 21.49 -36.08 -46.34
N CYS A 13 22.02 -34.90 -46.04
CA CYS A 13 23.05 -34.74 -45.01
C CYS A 13 22.45 -34.92 -43.60
N ASN A 14 21.24 -34.41 -43.39
CA ASN A 14 20.57 -34.36 -42.10
C ASN A 14 19.09 -34.76 -42.25
N GLU A 15 18.51 -35.28 -41.17
CA GLU A 15 17.06 -35.48 -41.09
C GLU A 15 16.32 -34.12 -41.06
N PRO A 16 15.08 -34.06 -41.61
CA PRO A 16 14.27 -32.85 -41.57
C PRO A 16 14.02 -32.38 -40.13
N CYS A 17 14.03 -31.07 -39.90
CA CYS A 17 13.75 -30.55 -38.55
C CYS A 17 12.31 -30.83 -38.14
N SER A 18 12.11 -31.26 -36.90
CA SER A 18 10.78 -31.40 -36.30
C SER A 18 10.14 -30.03 -36.05
N MET A 19 8.81 -30.02 -35.87
CA MET A 19 8.09 -28.81 -35.46
C MET A 19 8.67 -28.24 -34.16
N GLY A 20 8.66 -26.92 -34.02
CA GLY A 20 9.32 -26.20 -32.92
C GLY A 20 10.81 -25.93 -33.12
N TYR A 21 11.40 -26.44 -34.20
CA TYR A 21 12.78 -26.21 -34.60
C TYR A 21 12.85 -25.51 -35.96
N ARG A 22 13.94 -24.79 -36.18
CA ARG A 22 14.33 -24.20 -37.46
C ARG A 22 15.71 -24.68 -37.88
N LYS A 23 16.02 -24.57 -39.17
CA LYS A 23 17.38 -24.75 -39.66
C LYS A 23 18.29 -23.64 -39.13
N GLY A 24 19.43 -24.05 -38.60
CA GLY A 24 20.50 -23.20 -38.14
C GLY A 24 21.79 -23.46 -38.91
N PRO A 25 22.70 -22.47 -38.95
CA PRO A 25 23.99 -22.65 -39.58
C PRO A 25 24.78 -23.77 -38.87
N THR A 26 25.46 -24.57 -39.67
CA THR A 26 26.43 -25.60 -39.24
C THR A 26 27.83 -25.12 -39.59
N GLU A 27 28.83 -25.39 -38.75
CA GLU A 27 30.26 -25.09 -39.04
C GLU A 27 30.88 -26.06 -40.07
N GLY A 28 30.09 -26.65 -40.96
CA GLY A 28 30.50 -27.67 -41.92
C GLY A 28 30.81 -27.15 -43.32
N ILE A 29 31.47 -27.98 -44.14
CA ILE A 29 32.00 -27.63 -45.48
C ILE A 29 30.90 -27.54 -46.55
N HIS A 30 29.77 -28.23 -46.38
CA HIS A 30 28.72 -28.31 -47.41
C HIS A 30 27.50 -27.45 -47.05
N ALA A 31 27.09 -26.58 -47.99
CA ALA A 31 25.96 -25.66 -47.82
C ALA A 31 24.60 -26.36 -47.59
N CYS A 32 24.47 -27.65 -47.95
CA CYS A 32 23.25 -28.42 -47.75
C CYS A 32 23.10 -29.00 -46.32
N CYS A 33 24.13 -28.93 -45.48
CA CYS A 33 24.12 -29.47 -44.12
C CYS A 33 23.76 -28.38 -43.10
N TYR A 34 22.64 -28.55 -42.40
CA TYR A 34 22.14 -27.63 -41.38
C TYR A 34 21.90 -28.37 -40.06
N ARG A 35 21.92 -27.67 -38.93
CA ARG A 35 21.50 -28.26 -37.65
C ARG A 35 20.11 -27.75 -37.27
N CYS A 36 19.31 -28.60 -36.63
CA CYS A 36 18.03 -28.17 -36.09
C CYS A 36 18.23 -27.43 -34.77
N VAL A 37 17.79 -26.17 -34.73
CA VAL A 37 17.89 -25.28 -33.57
C VAL A 37 16.47 -24.96 -33.09
N PRO A 38 16.18 -25.05 -31.79
CA PRO A 38 14.85 -24.70 -31.29
C PRO A 38 14.54 -23.21 -31.58
N CYS A 39 13.27 -22.90 -31.80
CA CYS A 39 12.82 -21.52 -31.95
C CYS A 39 13.15 -20.68 -30.70
N SER A 40 13.31 -19.37 -30.88
CA SER A 40 13.57 -18.45 -29.77
C SER A 40 12.34 -18.32 -28.87
N ASP A 41 12.47 -17.66 -27.72
CA ASP A 41 11.31 -17.38 -26.87
C ASP A 41 10.37 -16.39 -27.55
N GLY A 42 9.06 -16.66 -27.46
CA GLY A 42 8.04 -15.91 -28.20
C GLY A 42 7.85 -16.33 -29.66
N GLU A 43 8.63 -17.30 -30.17
CA GLU A 43 8.53 -17.79 -31.55
C GLU A 43 8.06 -19.26 -31.61
N VAL A 44 7.41 -19.61 -32.73
CA VAL A 44 6.93 -20.96 -33.02
C VAL A 44 7.29 -21.41 -34.45
N SER A 45 7.31 -22.73 -34.65
CA SER A 45 7.41 -23.37 -35.96
C SER A 45 6.40 -24.53 -36.04
N ASN A 46 5.36 -24.37 -36.87
CA ASN A 46 4.26 -25.33 -37.01
C ASN A 46 4.45 -26.30 -38.20
N ILE A 47 5.53 -26.15 -38.97
CA ILE A 47 5.85 -26.99 -40.13
C ILE A 47 7.17 -27.72 -39.88
N THR A 48 7.29 -28.92 -40.45
CA THR A 48 8.56 -29.67 -40.47
C THR A 48 9.53 -29.04 -41.47
N ASP A 49 10.81 -29.09 -41.14
CA ASP A 49 11.92 -28.63 -41.97
C ASP A 49 11.92 -27.12 -42.28
N SER A 50 11.40 -26.31 -41.36
CA SER A 50 11.32 -24.84 -41.53
C SER A 50 12.68 -24.16 -41.47
N ASP A 51 12.89 -23.16 -42.32
CA ASP A 51 14.07 -22.28 -42.27
C ASP A 51 13.90 -21.14 -41.24
N LEU A 52 12.66 -20.77 -40.93
CA LEU A 52 12.32 -19.63 -40.08
C LEU A 52 11.32 -20.02 -38.98
N CYS A 53 11.43 -19.35 -37.84
CA CYS A 53 10.38 -19.34 -36.82
C CYS A 53 9.61 -18.03 -36.94
N HIS A 54 8.33 -18.05 -36.55
CA HIS A 54 7.48 -16.86 -36.57
C HIS A 54 7.10 -16.46 -35.14
N LYS A 55 7.08 -15.16 -34.87
CA LYS A 55 6.70 -14.62 -33.56
C LYS A 55 5.19 -14.82 -33.32
N CYS A 56 4.82 -15.22 -32.11
CA CYS A 56 3.42 -15.26 -31.70
C CYS A 56 2.83 -13.83 -31.62
N PRO A 57 1.51 -13.68 -31.82
CA PRO A 57 0.78 -12.46 -31.45
C PRO A 57 1.00 -12.07 -30.00
N ASP A 58 0.87 -10.78 -29.66
CA ASP A 58 1.24 -10.25 -28.33
C ASP A 58 0.38 -10.82 -27.19
N ASP A 59 -0.86 -11.22 -27.47
CA ASP A 59 -1.78 -11.86 -26.52
C ASP A 59 -1.56 -13.39 -26.38
N HIS A 60 -0.63 -13.95 -27.16
CA HIS A 60 -0.30 -15.37 -27.17
C HIS A 60 1.16 -15.63 -26.77
N TRP A 61 1.43 -16.88 -26.39
CA TRP A 61 2.76 -17.38 -26.07
C TRP A 61 2.97 -18.77 -26.68
N PRO A 62 4.19 -19.15 -27.07
CA PRO A 62 4.48 -20.50 -27.51
C PRO A 62 4.09 -21.56 -26.47
N ASP A 63 3.53 -22.68 -26.92
CA ASP A 63 3.40 -23.88 -26.09
C ASP A 63 4.78 -24.47 -25.75
N GLU A 64 4.85 -25.42 -24.82
CA GLU A 64 6.13 -26.03 -24.38
C GLU A 64 6.97 -26.59 -25.54
N ARG A 65 6.30 -27.03 -26.62
CA ARG A 65 6.93 -27.58 -27.81
C ARG A 65 7.25 -26.53 -28.88
N LYS A 66 6.89 -25.26 -28.68
CA LYS A 66 7.03 -24.14 -29.63
C LYS A 66 6.42 -24.41 -31.01
N VAL A 67 5.33 -25.18 -31.04
CA VAL A 67 4.61 -25.55 -32.26
C VAL A 67 3.41 -24.63 -32.51
N LYS A 68 2.75 -24.20 -31.43
CA LYS A 68 1.53 -23.39 -31.50
C LYS A 68 1.57 -22.23 -30.52
N CYS A 69 0.92 -21.14 -30.91
CA CYS A 69 0.68 -20.01 -30.03
C CYS A 69 -0.59 -20.30 -29.21
N ILE A 70 -0.48 -20.25 -27.89
CA ILE A 70 -1.58 -20.41 -26.94
C ILE A 70 -1.87 -19.07 -26.24
N PRO A 71 -3.13 -18.75 -25.91
CA PRO A 71 -3.45 -17.50 -25.20
C PRO A 71 -2.69 -17.39 -23.88
N LYS A 72 -2.11 -16.21 -23.60
CA LYS A 72 -1.47 -15.92 -22.33
C LYS A 72 -2.48 -15.96 -21.18
N THR A 73 -2.02 -16.31 -19.99
CA THR A 73 -2.87 -16.31 -18.78
C THR A 73 -2.83 -14.96 -18.06
N TYR A 74 -3.96 -14.54 -17.47
CA TYR A 74 -4.02 -13.29 -16.71
C TYR A 74 -3.40 -13.46 -15.31
N ASP A 75 -2.55 -12.52 -14.89
CA ASP A 75 -1.95 -12.50 -13.54
C ASP A 75 -2.33 -11.18 -12.83
N TYR A 76 -2.97 -11.30 -11.67
CA TYR A 76 -3.38 -10.20 -10.78
C TYR A 76 -3.60 -10.78 -9.37
N LEU A 77 -3.89 -9.95 -8.36
CA LEU A 77 -4.15 -10.40 -6.98
C LEU A 77 -5.55 -11.04 -6.90
N SER A 78 -5.68 -12.28 -7.36
CA SER A 78 -6.97 -12.97 -7.47
C SER A 78 -7.47 -13.45 -6.11
N TYR A 79 -8.79 -13.43 -5.90
CA TYR A 79 -9.41 -14.00 -4.71
C TYR A 79 -9.30 -15.53 -4.68
N ASP A 80 -9.40 -16.19 -5.83
CA ASP A 80 -9.53 -17.65 -5.87
C ASP A 80 -8.17 -18.36 -5.83
N MET A 81 -7.12 -17.72 -6.33
CA MET A 81 -5.84 -18.39 -6.65
C MET A 81 -4.65 -17.94 -5.79
N ASP A 82 -4.72 -16.77 -5.15
CA ASP A 82 -3.59 -16.19 -4.42
C ASP A 82 -3.78 -16.21 -2.90
N ILE A 83 -2.92 -16.96 -2.20
CA ILE A 83 -2.88 -17.00 -0.72
C ILE A 83 -2.67 -15.59 -0.13
N MET A 84 -1.89 -14.74 -0.81
CA MET A 84 -1.65 -13.36 -0.34
C MET A 84 -2.95 -12.54 -0.27
N THR A 85 -3.85 -12.68 -1.25
CA THR A 85 -5.14 -12.00 -1.26
C THR A 85 -5.97 -12.41 -0.04
N GLN A 86 -6.01 -13.71 0.26
CA GLN A 86 -6.74 -14.26 1.40
C GLN A 86 -6.17 -13.74 2.73
N VAL A 87 -4.85 -13.70 2.88
CA VAL A 87 -4.18 -13.16 4.07
C VAL A 87 -4.51 -11.67 4.26
N PHE A 88 -4.38 -10.85 3.21
CA PHE A 88 -4.70 -9.42 3.30
C PHE A 88 -6.17 -9.17 3.60
N TYR A 89 -7.07 -9.95 2.99
CA TYR A 89 -8.50 -9.89 3.24
C TYR A 89 -8.82 -10.15 4.72
N VAL A 90 -8.32 -11.25 5.29
CA VAL A 90 -8.57 -11.63 6.69
C VAL A 90 -7.97 -10.61 7.66
N ILE A 91 -6.73 -10.16 7.43
CA ILE A 91 -6.08 -9.16 8.28
C ILE A 91 -6.84 -7.83 8.23
N SER A 92 -7.26 -7.37 7.05
CA SER A 92 -8.04 -6.13 6.90
C SER A 92 -9.37 -6.21 7.66
N ILE A 93 -10.10 -7.32 7.57
CA ILE A 93 -11.34 -7.53 8.33
C ILE A 93 -11.07 -7.50 9.83
N LEU A 94 -10.06 -8.23 10.30
CA LEU A 94 -9.73 -8.32 11.73
C LEU A 94 -9.36 -6.93 12.28
N CYS A 95 -8.46 -6.21 11.61
CA CYS A 95 -8.06 -4.87 12.01
C CYS A 95 -9.21 -3.87 11.95
N SER A 96 -10.11 -3.98 10.97
CA SER A 96 -11.31 -3.14 10.88
C SER A 96 -12.28 -3.42 12.03
N ALA A 97 -12.52 -4.69 12.36
CA ALA A 97 -13.37 -5.08 13.48
C ALA A 97 -12.81 -4.60 14.83
N VAL A 98 -11.49 -4.73 15.04
CA VAL A 98 -10.81 -4.18 16.22
C VAL A 98 -10.98 -2.66 16.28
N THR A 99 -10.74 -1.95 15.17
CA THR A 99 -10.89 -0.48 15.12
C THR A 99 -12.32 -0.05 15.40
N LEU A 100 -13.31 -0.74 14.83
CA LEU A 100 -14.72 -0.48 15.08
C LEU A 100 -15.11 -0.72 16.54
N SER A 101 -14.57 -1.77 17.17
CA SER A 101 -14.80 -2.03 18.60
C SER A 101 -14.23 -0.90 19.48
N ILE A 102 -13.03 -0.40 19.15
CA ILE A 102 -12.39 0.72 19.85
C ILE A 102 -13.18 2.01 19.64
N LEU A 103 -13.63 2.26 18.41
CA LEU A 103 -14.48 3.41 18.10
C LEU A 103 -15.78 3.37 18.91
N THR A 104 -16.44 2.21 18.96
CA THR A 104 -17.66 1.99 19.76
C THR A 104 -17.40 2.22 21.25
N LEU A 105 -16.29 1.70 21.78
CA LEU A 105 -15.87 1.93 23.16
C LEU A 105 -15.70 3.44 23.45
N PHE A 106 -15.04 4.18 22.56
CA PHE A 106 -14.84 5.62 22.71
C PHE A 106 -16.15 6.43 22.63
N ILE A 107 -17.11 5.97 21.84
CA ILE A 107 -18.46 6.58 21.77
C ILE A 107 -19.21 6.33 23.08
N LEU A 108 -19.22 5.09 23.59
CA LEU A 108 -19.90 4.72 24.84
C LEU A 108 -19.30 5.45 26.05
N PHE A 109 -17.97 5.50 26.14
CA PHE A 109 -17.25 6.17 27.23
C PHE A 109 -16.91 7.63 26.90
N ARG A 110 -17.65 8.28 25.97
CA ARG A 110 -17.37 9.64 25.53
C ARG A 110 -17.21 10.61 26.70
N ASP A 111 -18.04 10.47 27.74
CA ASP A 111 -18.09 11.36 28.92
C ASP A 111 -17.04 11.16 29.98
N THR A 112 -16.21 10.14 29.82
CA THR A 112 -15.06 9.91 30.71
C THR A 112 -13.98 10.99 30.55
N PRO A 113 -13.29 11.38 31.64
CA PRO A 113 -12.25 12.39 31.58
C PRO A 113 -11.05 11.96 30.70
N VAL A 114 -10.77 10.67 30.56
CA VAL A 114 -9.74 10.16 29.63
C VAL A 114 -10.04 10.57 28.19
N VAL A 115 -11.28 10.38 27.72
CA VAL A 115 -11.68 10.70 26.35
C VAL A 115 -11.88 12.21 26.16
N LYS A 116 -12.36 12.94 27.19
CA LYS A 116 -12.42 14.42 27.17
C LYS A 116 -11.05 15.07 27.07
N ALA A 117 -10.07 14.57 27.82
CA ALA A 117 -8.71 15.12 27.83
C ALA A 117 -7.96 14.91 26.50
N ASN A 118 -8.34 13.89 25.72
CA ASN A 118 -7.67 13.54 24.47
C ASN A 118 -8.33 14.14 23.22
N ASN A 119 -8.87 15.36 23.32
CA ASN A 119 -9.60 16.06 22.26
C ASN A 119 -10.50 15.12 21.42
N ARG A 120 -11.70 14.86 21.96
CA ARG A 120 -12.69 13.90 21.42
C ARG A 120 -12.81 13.94 19.89
N THR A 121 -12.96 15.13 19.32
CA THR A 121 -13.16 15.32 17.88
C THR A 121 -11.99 14.76 17.08
N VAL A 122 -10.76 15.08 17.46
CA VAL A 122 -9.55 14.59 16.79
C VAL A 122 -9.42 13.07 16.92
N SER A 123 -9.70 12.53 18.12
CA SER A 123 -9.66 11.07 18.35
C SER A 123 -10.68 10.33 17.49
N PHE A 124 -11.90 10.85 17.32
CA PHE A 124 -12.92 10.26 16.46
C PHE A 124 -12.56 10.35 14.98
N ILE A 125 -12.03 11.49 14.52
CA ILE A 125 -11.56 11.64 13.14
C ILE A 125 -10.44 10.64 12.85
N LEU A 126 -9.44 10.54 13.75
CA LEU A 126 -8.33 9.61 13.59
C LEU A 126 -8.77 8.15 13.57
N LEU A 127 -9.64 7.72 14.49
CA LEU A 127 -10.17 6.33 14.49
C LEU A 127 -10.97 6.03 13.22
N THR A 128 -11.78 6.98 12.77
CA THR A 128 -12.58 6.83 11.54
C THR A 128 -11.67 6.73 10.32
N SER A 129 -10.64 7.59 10.21
CA SER A 129 -9.68 7.51 9.11
C SER A 129 -8.87 6.20 9.12
N ILE A 130 -8.50 5.69 10.30
CA ILE A 130 -7.82 4.38 10.42
C ILE A 130 -8.75 3.25 9.98
N LEU A 131 -10.03 3.28 10.38
CA LEU A 131 -11.02 2.30 9.94
C LEU A 131 -11.16 2.31 8.41
N LEU A 132 -11.35 3.49 7.83
CA LEU A 132 -11.45 3.66 6.37
C LEU A 132 -10.16 3.23 5.65
N SER A 133 -9.00 3.40 6.29
CA SER A 133 -7.70 2.93 5.78
C SER A 133 -7.58 1.41 5.77
N PHE A 134 -8.15 0.70 6.75
CA PHE A 134 -8.21 -0.76 6.67
C PHE A 134 -9.18 -1.23 5.59
N LEU A 135 -10.34 -0.58 5.48
CA LEU A 135 -11.34 -0.90 4.46
C LEU A 135 -10.88 -0.58 3.03
N CYS A 136 -10.01 0.43 2.83
CA CYS A 136 -9.54 0.76 1.49
C CYS A 136 -8.69 -0.34 0.85
N VAL A 137 -8.14 -1.26 1.66
CA VAL A 137 -7.43 -2.47 1.16
C VAL A 137 -8.30 -3.27 0.19
N PHE A 138 -9.62 -3.35 0.38
CA PHE A 138 -10.51 -4.06 -0.54
C PHE A 138 -10.51 -3.49 -1.96
N LEU A 139 -10.18 -2.21 -2.14
CA LEU A 139 -10.05 -1.59 -3.47
C LEU A 139 -8.79 -2.05 -4.22
N PHE A 140 -7.82 -2.63 -3.51
CA PHE A 140 -6.58 -3.16 -4.09
C PHE A 140 -6.67 -4.67 -4.37
N LEU A 141 -7.70 -5.36 -3.88
CA LEU A 141 -7.88 -6.80 -4.07
C LEU A 141 -8.76 -7.11 -5.29
N GLY A 142 -8.49 -8.23 -5.96
CA GLY A 142 -9.28 -8.70 -7.10
C GLY A 142 -8.83 -8.12 -8.44
N ARG A 143 -9.70 -8.23 -9.44
CA ARG A 143 -9.41 -7.79 -10.82
C ARG A 143 -9.49 -6.26 -10.91
N PRO A 144 -8.39 -5.57 -11.27
CA PRO A 144 -8.43 -4.12 -11.42
C PRO A 144 -9.26 -3.73 -12.65
N VAL A 145 -10.10 -2.71 -12.47
CA VAL A 145 -10.87 -2.00 -13.50
C VAL A 145 -10.68 -0.50 -13.32
N ASP A 146 -10.97 0.31 -14.34
CA ASP A 146 -10.70 1.75 -14.33
C ASP A 146 -11.18 2.46 -13.06
N ILE A 147 -12.43 2.20 -12.65
CA ILE A 147 -13.02 2.82 -11.45
C ILE A 147 -12.25 2.42 -10.18
N THR A 148 -11.87 1.14 -10.04
CA THR A 148 -11.10 0.68 -8.87
C THR A 148 -9.68 1.26 -8.87
N CYS A 149 -9.07 1.43 -10.05
CA CYS A 149 -7.77 2.07 -10.20
C CYS A 149 -7.79 3.52 -9.73
N MET A 150 -8.86 4.25 -10.07
CA MET A 150 -9.06 5.61 -9.55
C MET A 150 -9.30 5.59 -8.03
N LEU A 151 -10.25 4.78 -7.55
CA LEU A 151 -10.66 4.81 -6.14
C LEU A 151 -9.56 4.37 -5.17
N ARG A 152 -8.72 3.39 -5.54
CA ARG A 152 -7.70 2.82 -4.63
C ARG A 152 -6.71 3.91 -4.16
N GLN A 153 -6.14 4.68 -5.08
CA GLN A 153 -5.11 5.67 -4.77
C GLN A 153 -5.72 6.91 -4.10
N MET A 154 -6.89 7.34 -4.55
CA MET A 154 -7.58 8.50 -3.97
C MET A 154 -8.01 8.21 -2.53
N SER A 155 -8.59 7.03 -2.29
CA SER A 155 -8.98 6.60 -0.95
C SER A 155 -7.76 6.48 -0.03
N PHE A 156 -6.70 5.82 -0.51
CA PHE A 156 -5.44 5.71 0.23
C PHE A 156 -4.89 7.07 0.62
N GLY A 157 -4.66 7.96 -0.36
CA GLY A 157 -4.08 9.28 -0.13
C GLY A 157 -4.91 10.14 0.83
N ILE A 158 -6.22 10.19 0.63
CA ILE A 158 -7.13 11.02 1.45
C ILE A 158 -7.21 10.48 2.89
N PHE A 159 -7.46 9.19 3.08
CA PHE A 159 -7.64 8.63 4.43
C PHE A 159 -6.34 8.71 5.24
N PHE A 160 -5.19 8.45 4.63
CA PHE A 160 -3.90 8.59 5.29
C PHE A 160 -3.56 10.04 5.61
N SER A 161 -3.83 10.96 4.70
CA SER A 161 -3.62 12.39 4.97
C SER A 161 -4.47 12.87 6.15
N ILE A 162 -5.73 12.45 6.25
CA ILE A 162 -6.59 12.76 7.41
C ILE A 162 -6.00 12.17 8.70
N ALA A 163 -5.53 10.92 8.66
CA ALA A 163 -4.93 10.26 9.82
C ALA A 163 -3.67 10.98 10.30
N VAL A 164 -2.71 11.23 9.41
CA VAL A 164 -1.45 11.91 9.74
C VAL A 164 -1.71 13.36 10.18
N SER A 165 -2.62 14.07 9.51
CA SER A 165 -3.02 15.43 9.89
C SER A 165 -3.67 15.47 11.27
N SER A 166 -4.41 14.43 11.66
CA SER A 166 -4.98 14.30 13.00
C SER A 166 -3.90 14.09 14.06
N VAL A 167 -2.88 13.28 13.77
CA VAL A 167 -1.72 13.12 14.67
C VAL A 167 -0.94 14.43 14.79
N LEU A 168 -0.71 15.11 13.67
CA LEU A 168 -0.06 16.42 13.64
C LEU A 168 -0.84 17.47 14.46
N ALA A 169 -2.15 17.58 14.25
CA ALA A 169 -3.01 18.47 15.01
C ALA A 169 -2.95 18.15 16.51
N LYS A 170 -2.91 16.86 16.86
CA LYS A 170 -2.78 16.41 18.24
C LYS A 170 -1.42 16.81 18.85
N THR A 171 -0.30 16.60 18.15
CA THR A 171 1.03 16.97 18.66
C THR A 171 1.16 18.49 18.84
N ILE A 172 0.66 19.29 17.89
CA ILE A 172 0.64 20.75 18.01
C ILE A 172 -0.22 21.18 19.21
N THR A 173 -1.37 20.54 19.43
CA THR A 173 -2.23 20.85 20.59
C THR A 173 -1.51 20.63 21.91
N VAL A 174 -0.71 19.56 22.03
CA VAL A 174 0.13 19.31 23.21
C VAL A 174 1.21 20.39 23.36
N CYS A 175 1.88 20.78 22.28
CA CYS A 175 2.84 21.89 22.30
C CYS A 175 2.20 23.20 22.80
N ILE A 176 0.99 23.52 22.32
CA ILE A 176 0.26 24.74 22.68
C ILE A 176 -0.15 24.68 24.16
N ALA A 177 -0.67 23.55 24.63
CA ALA A 177 -1.05 23.37 26.03
C ALA A 177 0.12 23.63 26.98
N PHE A 178 1.30 23.07 26.67
CA PHE A 178 2.52 23.29 27.46
C PHE A 178 2.97 24.76 27.43
N LYS A 179 2.93 25.43 26.27
CA LYS A 179 3.28 26.86 26.16
C LYS A 179 2.25 27.78 26.83
N ALA A 180 0.99 27.36 26.93
CA ALA A 180 -0.08 28.12 27.56
C ALA A 180 -0.09 28.01 29.09
N ALA A 181 0.54 26.95 29.65
CA ALA A 181 0.73 26.78 31.09
C ALA A 181 1.64 27.87 31.71
N LYS A 182 2.47 28.56 30.90
CA LYS A 182 3.30 29.68 31.37
C LYS A 182 2.44 30.94 31.66
N PRO A 183 2.63 31.63 32.81
CA PRO A 183 1.91 32.86 33.13
C PRO A 183 2.24 33.96 32.09
N SER A 184 1.23 34.66 31.57
CA SER A 184 1.25 35.67 30.46
C SER A 184 1.33 35.17 29.00
N SER A 185 1.07 33.89 28.72
CA SER A 185 1.15 33.35 27.36
C SER A 185 -0.03 33.76 26.43
N TYR A 186 0.27 34.37 25.27
CA TYR A 186 -0.72 34.64 24.19
C TYR A 186 -1.37 33.35 23.65
N TRP A 187 -0.71 32.20 23.85
CA TRP A 187 -1.19 30.89 23.40
C TRP A 187 -2.47 30.41 24.11
N LYS A 188 -2.88 31.04 25.22
CA LYS A 188 -4.09 30.69 25.96
C LYS A 188 -5.38 30.78 25.13
N LYS A 189 -5.48 31.69 24.15
CA LYS A 189 -6.66 31.79 23.26
C LYS A 189 -6.80 30.58 22.32
N TRP A 190 -5.70 29.88 22.04
CA TRP A 190 -5.65 28.76 21.10
C TRP A 190 -5.90 27.40 21.75
N VAL A 191 -5.86 27.31 23.08
CA VAL A 191 -6.08 26.06 23.85
C VAL A 191 -7.55 25.59 23.83
N GLY A 192 -8.50 26.50 23.59
CA GLY A 192 -9.95 26.20 23.66
C GLY A 192 -10.72 26.25 22.35
N GLY A 193 -10.13 26.73 21.24
CA GLY A 193 -10.80 26.82 19.95
C GLY A 193 -10.78 25.50 19.15
N ASN A 194 -11.57 25.42 18.08
CA ASN A 194 -11.55 24.32 17.08
C ASN A 194 -10.22 24.25 16.28
N PHE A 195 -9.11 24.70 16.85
CA PHE A 195 -7.80 24.81 16.21
C PHE A 195 -7.33 23.47 15.61
N SER A 196 -7.42 22.39 16.37
CA SER A 196 -7.01 21.06 15.89
C SER A 196 -7.84 20.63 14.68
N SER A 197 -9.15 20.92 14.66
CA SER A 197 -10.01 20.65 13.51
C SER A 197 -9.64 21.51 12.30
N SER A 198 -9.29 22.79 12.51
CA SER A 198 -8.80 23.66 11.43
C SER A 198 -7.49 23.13 10.81
N VAL A 199 -6.54 22.67 11.64
CA VAL A 199 -5.30 22.05 11.14
C VAL A 199 -5.61 20.82 10.28
N ILE A 200 -6.49 19.92 10.75
CA ILE A 200 -6.89 18.73 9.99
C ILE A 200 -7.51 19.12 8.64
N ILE A 201 -8.48 20.05 8.64
CA ILE A 201 -9.17 20.48 7.42
C ILE A 201 -8.18 21.09 6.43
N ILE A 202 -7.31 22.00 6.88
CA ILE A 202 -6.34 22.67 6.00
C ILE A 202 -5.38 21.64 5.39
N CYS A 203 -4.74 20.80 6.20
CA CYS A 203 -3.80 19.79 5.70
C CYS A 203 -4.48 18.78 4.77
N SER A 204 -5.64 18.24 5.15
CA SER A 204 -6.35 17.27 4.30
C SER A 204 -6.91 17.91 3.02
N SER A 205 -7.29 19.19 3.03
CA SER A 205 -7.78 19.88 1.83
C SER A 205 -6.72 19.97 0.73
N VAL A 206 -5.44 20.14 1.11
CA VAL A 206 -4.33 20.13 0.15
C VAL A 206 -4.21 18.76 -0.53
N GLN A 207 -4.34 17.68 0.24
CA GLN A 207 -4.34 16.32 -0.33
C GLN A 207 -5.52 16.11 -1.30
N VAL A 208 -6.72 16.52 -0.90
CA VAL A 208 -7.92 16.41 -1.74
C VAL A 208 -7.73 17.20 -3.03
N LEU A 209 -7.15 18.39 -2.98
CA LEU A 209 -6.84 19.18 -4.17
C LEU A 209 -5.86 18.45 -5.10
N ILE A 210 -4.79 17.86 -4.56
CA ILE A 210 -3.84 17.05 -5.34
C ILE A 210 -4.58 15.88 -6.03
N CYS A 211 -5.44 15.17 -5.31
CA CYS A 211 -6.24 14.08 -5.84
C CYS A 211 -7.19 14.53 -6.96
N VAL A 212 -7.90 15.66 -6.78
CA VAL A 212 -8.80 16.22 -7.80
C VAL A 212 -8.04 16.63 -9.07
N ILE A 213 -6.88 17.28 -8.91
CA ILE A 213 -6.01 17.65 -10.04
C ILE A 213 -5.55 16.38 -10.77
N TRP A 214 -5.14 15.35 -10.03
CA TRP A 214 -4.70 14.09 -10.62
C TRP A 214 -5.79 13.44 -11.47
N LEU A 215 -6.99 13.30 -10.92
CA LEU A 215 -8.14 12.75 -11.64
C LEU A 215 -8.53 13.58 -12.88
N SER A 216 -8.31 14.89 -12.84
CA SER A 216 -8.68 15.79 -13.94
C SER A 216 -7.68 15.78 -15.08
N VAL A 217 -6.38 15.63 -14.79
CA VAL A 217 -5.30 15.73 -15.78
C VAL A 217 -4.97 14.36 -16.38
N SER A 218 -4.81 13.34 -15.55
CA SER A 218 -4.37 12.00 -15.97
C SER A 218 -4.82 10.97 -14.92
N PRO A 219 -6.12 10.59 -14.91
CA PRO A 219 -6.63 9.65 -13.93
C PRO A 219 -5.99 8.26 -14.11
N PRO A 220 -5.80 7.50 -13.01
CA PRO A 220 -5.36 6.10 -13.11
C PRO A 220 -6.35 5.25 -13.90
N TYR A 221 -5.85 4.32 -14.71
CA TYR A 221 -6.64 3.47 -15.59
C TYR A 221 -6.10 2.04 -15.63
N GLN A 222 -6.91 1.10 -16.11
CA GLN A 222 -6.52 -0.29 -16.27
C GLN A 222 -5.57 -0.47 -17.45
N GLU A 223 -4.44 -1.15 -17.21
CA GLU A 223 -3.45 -1.48 -18.21
C GLU A 223 -3.20 -2.99 -18.25
N TYR A 224 -3.00 -3.51 -19.47
CA TYR A 224 -2.61 -4.89 -19.74
C TYR A 224 -1.13 -4.91 -20.14
N ASP A 225 -0.28 -5.32 -19.23
CA ASP A 225 1.16 -5.49 -19.50
C ASP A 225 1.38 -6.89 -20.07
N MET A 226 1.69 -6.94 -21.37
CA MET A 226 1.92 -8.17 -22.13
C MET A 226 3.41 -8.52 -22.27
N ASP A 227 4.31 -7.62 -21.88
CA ASP A 227 5.74 -7.70 -22.22
C ASP A 227 6.61 -8.05 -21.01
N SER A 228 6.18 -7.70 -19.79
CA SER A 228 7.00 -7.89 -18.59
C SER A 228 7.23 -9.36 -18.21
N TYR A 229 6.30 -10.27 -18.52
CA TYR A 229 6.41 -11.68 -18.13
C TYR A 229 6.09 -12.65 -19.28
N PRO A 230 6.96 -13.64 -19.56
CA PRO A 230 6.70 -14.64 -20.58
C PRO A 230 5.46 -15.46 -20.23
N GLY A 231 4.57 -15.65 -21.20
CA GLY A 231 3.37 -16.48 -21.03
C GLY A 231 2.23 -15.88 -20.21
N LYS A 232 2.37 -14.63 -19.74
CA LYS A 232 1.39 -13.98 -18.85
C LYS A 232 1.01 -12.58 -19.33
N ILE A 233 -0.23 -12.18 -19.04
CA ILE A 233 -0.72 -10.81 -19.18
C ILE A 233 -0.99 -10.30 -17.77
N ILE A 234 -0.21 -9.31 -17.32
CA ILE A 234 -0.44 -8.68 -16.02
C ILE A 234 -1.53 -7.64 -16.18
N ILE A 235 -2.60 -7.79 -15.40
CA ILE A 235 -3.62 -6.75 -15.31
C ILE A 235 -3.26 -5.86 -14.12
N GLN A 236 -2.91 -4.61 -14.40
CA GLN A 236 -2.49 -3.64 -13.38
C GLN A 236 -3.18 -2.30 -13.59
N CYS A 237 -3.06 -1.40 -12.61
CA CYS A 237 -3.48 -0.02 -12.78
C CYS A 237 -2.27 0.82 -13.12
N ASN A 238 -2.32 1.47 -14.28
CA ASN A 238 -1.38 2.53 -14.61
C ASN A 238 -1.79 3.80 -13.88
N GLU A 239 -0.83 4.48 -13.26
CA GLU A 239 -1.07 5.68 -12.47
C GLU A 239 -1.37 6.93 -13.33
N GLY A 240 -1.26 6.81 -14.65
CA GLY A 240 -1.47 7.88 -15.63
C GLY A 240 -0.33 8.89 -15.60
N SER A 241 -0.25 9.69 -14.53
CA SER A 241 0.85 10.63 -14.28
C SER A 241 1.68 10.22 -13.08
N VAL A 242 2.85 9.65 -13.37
CA VAL A 242 3.86 9.30 -12.37
C VAL A 242 4.30 10.52 -11.55
N ILE A 243 4.35 11.70 -12.16
CA ILE A 243 4.71 12.95 -11.47
C ILE A 243 3.68 13.29 -10.40
N VAL A 244 2.39 13.26 -10.73
CA VAL A 244 1.33 13.62 -9.78
C VAL A 244 1.19 12.56 -8.69
N PHE A 245 1.40 11.28 -9.03
CA PHE A 245 1.52 10.21 -8.04
C PHE A 245 2.62 10.49 -7.00
N TYR A 246 3.83 10.84 -7.44
CA TYR A 246 4.91 11.18 -6.51
C TYR A 246 4.68 12.47 -5.74
N ILE A 247 3.96 13.46 -6.30
CA ILE A 247 3.52 14.65 -5.55
C ILE A 247 2.56 14.25 -4.43
N MET A 248 1.61 13.36 -4.71
CA MET A 248 0.67 12.81 -3.72
C MET A 248 1.42 12.11 -2.57
N LEU A 249 2.33 11.18 -2.91
CA LEU A 249 3.15 10.47 -1.92
C LEU A 249 4.08 11.41 -1.16
N GLY A 250 4.70 12.36 -1.86
CA GLY A 250 5.62 13.34 -1.29
C GLY A 250 4.94 14.25 -0.27
N TYR A 251 3.70 14.68 -0.54
CA TYR A 251 2.93 15.47 0.42
C TYR A 251 2.60 14.68 1.69
N MET A 252 2.20 13.40 1.56
CA MET A 252 2.00 12.52 2.73
C MET A 252 3.30 12.31 3.51
N GLY A 253 4.42 12.09 2.81
CA GLY A 253 5.74 11.98 3.42
C GLY A 253 6.17 13.25 4.16
N PHE A 254 5.88 14.43 3.59
CA PHE A 254 6.12 15.72 4.23
C PHE A 254 5.28 15.88 5.52
N LEU A 255 3.97 15.60 5.46
CA LEU A 255 3.11 15.62 6.64
C LEU A 255 3.63 14.67 7.73
N ALA A 256 4.06 13.47 7.34
CA ALA A 256 4.61 12.48 8.25
C ALA A 256 5.92 12.96 8.89
N ALA A 257 6.83 13.55 8.12
CA ALA A 257 8.10 14.08 8.61
C ALA A 257 7.88 15.22 9.62
N VAL A 258 7.01 16.19 9.30
CA VAL A 258 6.68 17.29 10.22
C VAL A 258 6.04 16.75 11.50
N SER A 259 5.09 15.82 11.37
CA SER A 259 4.44 15.17 12.51
C SER A 259 5.44 14.41 13.38
N PHE A 260 6.38 13.67 12.79
CA PHE A 260 7.44 12.95 13.50
C PHE A 260 8.38 13.90 14.25
N VAL A 261 8.86 14.97 13.61
CA VAL A 261 9.73 15.97 14.24
C VAL A 261 9.04 16.59 15.47
N LEU A 262 7.79 17.02 15.33
CA LEU A 262 7.03 17.59 16.45
C LEU A 262 6.75 16.54 17.54
N ALA A 263 6.38 15.32 17.18
CA ALA A 263 6.20 14.23 18.14
C ALA A 263 7.50 13.94 18.91
N PHE A 264 8.65 13.98 18.24
CA PHE A 264 9.95 13.78 18.86
C PHE A 264 10.33 14.92 19.80
N MET A 265 9.99 16.17 19.48
CA MET A 265 10.20 17.30 20.38
C MET A 265 9.32 17.22 21.63
N VAL A 266 8.08 16.78 21.50
CA VAL A 266 7.11 16.71 22.60
C VAL A 266 7.40 15.55 23.58
N ARG A 267 8.14 14.52 23.15
CA ARG A 267 8.45 13.34 23.98
C ARG A 267 9.19 13.66 25.29
N THR A 268 9.88 14.81 25.35
CA THR A 268 10.66 15.26 26.52
C THR A 268 9.81 16.07 27.50
N LEU A 269 8.58 16.46 27.11
CA LEU A 269 7.71 17.22 27.99
C LEU A 269 7.13 16.33 29.10
N PRO A 270 7.05 16.82 30.35
CA PRO A 270 6.55 16.06 31.50
C PRO A 270 5.02 15.85 31.48
N ASP A 271 4.37 16.11 30.36
CA ASP A 271 2.91 16.14 30.27
C ASP A 271 2.28 14.74 30.38
N SER A 272 1.07 14.70 30.92
CA SER A 272 0.36 13.53 31.46
C SER A 272 0.66 12.17 30.77
N PHE A 273 1.36 11.29 31.51
CA PHE A 273 1.46 9.84 31.30
C PHE A 273 1.74 9.34 29.87
N ASN A 274 3.01 9.24 29.45
CA ASN A 274 3.48 8.48 28.26
C ASN A 274 2.76 8.71 26.89
N ASP A 275 1.69 9.54 26.77
CA ASP A 275 0.90 9.72 25.53
C ASP A 275 1.79 10.30 24.43
N ALA A 276 2.66 11.25 24.76
CA ALA A 276 3.66 11.79 23.85
C ALA A 276 4.60 10.69 23.31
N LYS A 277 5.08 9.79 24.17
CA LYS A 277 5.97 8.69 23.77
C LYS A 277 5.28 7.71 22.82
N TYR A 278 4.02 7.38 23.08
CA TYR A 278 3.22 6.52 22.21
C TYR A 278 2.99 7.15 20.83
N ILE A 279 2.74 8.46 20.79
CA ILE A 279 2.62 9.21 19.51
C ILE A 279 3.96 9.20 18.76
N THR A 280 5.09 9.46 19.44
CA THR A 280 6.42 9.40 18.80
C THR A 280 6.71 8.01 18.24
N PHE A 281 6.47 6.95 19.02
CA PHE A 281 6.70 5.58 18.58
C PHE A 281 5.80 5.22 17.39
N SER A 282 4.55 5.66 17.41
CA SER A 282 3.64 5.50 16.28
C SER A 282 4.14 6.18 15.00
N MET A 283 4.61 7.42 15.11
CA MET A 283 5.13 8.17 13.97
C MET A 283 6.46 7.59 13.47
N LEU A 284 7.29 7.04 14.36
CA LEU A 284 8.50 6.32 13.99
C LEU A 284 8.17 5.10 13.13
N VAL A 285 7.24 4.24 13.59
CA VAL A 285 6.79 3.07 12.83
C VAL A 285 6.25 3.49 11.47
N PHE A 286 5.41 4.52 11.42
CA PHE A 286 4.87 5.07 10.18
C PHE A 286 5.99 5.50 9.21
N CYS A 287 6.93 6.33 9.66
CA CYS A 287 8.05 6.78 8.83
C CYS A 287 8.94 5.62 8.37
N SER A 288 9.22 4.63 9.22
CA SER A 288 10.03 3.47 8.85
C SER A 288 9.37 2.64 7.74
N VAL A 289 8.05 2.42 7.83
CA VAL A 289 7.30 1.72 6.78
C VAL A 289 7.33 2.50 5.47
N TRP A 290 7.11 3.81 5.52
CA TRP A 290 7.15 4.66 4.32
C TRP A 290 8.52 4.70 3.63
N ILE A 291 9.60 4.76 4.42
CA ILE A 291 10.96 4.70 3.86
C ILE A 291 11.24 3.34 3.23
N ALA A 292 10.81 2.24 3.87
CA ALA A 292 10.98 0.89 3.34
C ALA A 292 10.11 0.60 2.11
N MET A 293 8.93 1.23 2.03
CA MET A 293 8.01 1.10 0.90
C MET A 293 8.64 1.56 -0.41
N ILE A 294 9.38 2.68 -0.43
CA ILE A 294 9.95 3.25 -1.65
C ILE A 294 10.83 2.24 -2.42
N PRO A 295 11.90 1.67 -1.85
CA PRO A 295 12.73 0.69 -2.55
C PRO A 295 11.98 -0.61 -2.85
N ALA A 296 11.06 -1.03 -1.98
CA ALA A 296 10.25 -2.23 -2.21
C ALA A 296 9.30 -2.05 -3.42
N TYR A 297 8.66 -0.89 -3.54
CA TYR A 297 7.81 -0.52 -4.66
C TYR A 297 8.60 -0.46 -5.98
N LEU A 298 9.78 0.17 -5.96
CA LEU A 298 10.62 0.31 -7.16
C LEU A 298 11.28 -1.00 -7.61
N SER A 299 11.47 -1.97 -6.71
CA SER A 299 12.11 -3.26 -7.01
C SER A 299 11.13 -4.37 -7.36
N THR A 300 9.84 -4.20 -7.08
CA THR A 300 8.80 -5.19 -7.37
C THR A 300 7.96 -4.78 -8.57
N ARG A 301 7.29 -5.74 -9.20
CA ARG A 301 6.41 -5.50 -10.38
C ARG A 301 5.09 -6.26 -10.25
N GLY A 302 4.10 -5.79 -11.01
CA GLY A 302 2.77 -6.40 -11.08
C GLY A 302 2.12 -6.57 -9.72
N LYS A 303 1.61 -7.77 -9.43
CA LYS A 303 0.85 -8.05 -8.20
C LYS A 303 1.65 -7.88 -6.90
N TYR A 304 2.96 -8.05 -6.93
CA TYR A 304 3.80 -7.85 -5.74
C TYR A 304 3.96 -6.38 -5.36
N MET A 305 3.96 -5.47 -6.34
CA MET A 305 3.96 -4.03 -6.11
C MET A 305 2.71 -3.60 -5.34
N VAL A 306 1.54 -4.11 -5.75
CA VAL A 306 0.26 -3.90 -5.04
C VAL A 306 0.29 -4.48 -3.63
N ALA A 307 0.91 -5.66 -3.45
CA ALA A 307 1.06 -6.27 -2.12
C ALA A 307 1.92 -5.41 -1.18
N VAL A 308 2.96 -4.74 -1.67
CA VAL A 308 3.79 -3.80 -0.90
C VAL A 308 2.97 -2.58 -0.46
N GLU A 309 2.10 -2.05 -1.33
CA GLU A 309 1.19 -0.96 -0.96
C GLU A 309 0.21 -1.38 0.15
N ILE A 310 -0.44 -2.53 -0.02
CA ILE A 310 -1.38 -3.08 0.98
C ILE A 310 -0.67 -3.31 2.32
N PHE A 311 0.51 -3.93 2.31
CA PHE A 311 1.28 -4.16 3.52
C PHE A 311 1.62 -2.84 4.23
N SER A 312 2.04 -1.82 3.46
CA SER A 312 2.35 -0.49 3.99
C SER A 312 1.12 0.16 4.63
N ILE A 313 -0.05 0.03 3.98
CA ILE A 313 -1.34 0.53 4.49
C ILE A 313 -1.70 -0.13 5.83
N LEU A 314 -1.65 -1.46 5.87
CA LEU A 314 -1.98 -2.24 7.07
C LEU A 314 -1.00 -1.93 8.21
N ALA A 315 0.30 -1.94 7.95
CA ALA A 315 1.34 -1.74 8.95
C ALA A 315 1.29 -0.32 9.56
N CYS A 316 1.15 0.72 8.72
CA CYS A 316 1.02 2.10 9.20
C CYS A 316 -0.25 2.30 10.04
N SER A 317 -1.39 1.78 9.57
CA SER A 317 -2.68 1.91 10.26
C SER A 317 -2.69 1.13 11.57
N ALA A 318 -2.12 -0.07 11.59
CA ALA A 318 -1.95 -0.88 12.80
C ALA A 318 -0.99 -0.22 13.80
N GLY A 319 0.08 0.41 13.32
CA GLY A 319 0.98 1.22 14.14
C GLY A 319 0.26 2.37 14.84
N LEU A 320 -0.52 3.16 14.09
CA LEU A 320 -1.36 4.25 14.63
C LEU A 320 -2.37 3.75 15.65
N LEU A 321 -3.12 2.70 15.33
CA LEU A 321 -4.12 2.12 16.22
C LEU A 321 -3.47 1.56 17.50
N GLY A 322 -2.46 0.74 17.32
CA GLY A 322 -1.77 -0.01 18.37
C GLY A 322 -1.07 0.90 19.36
N CYS A 323 -0.37 1.92 18.87
CA CYS A 323 0.40 2.80 19.72
C CYS A 323 -0.49 3.83 20.42
N ILE A 324 -1.44 4.46 19.70
CA ILE A 324 -2.17 5.62 20.21
C ILE A 324 -3.42 5.22 21.01
N PHE A 325 -4.10 4.13 20.63
CA PHE A 325 -5.42 3.78 21.19
C PHE A 325 -5.42 2.55 22.10
N ILE A 326 -4.64 1.51 21.83
CA ILE A 326 -4.62 0.32 22.70
C ILE A 326 -4.26 0.66 24.16
N PRO A 327 -3.21 1.48 24.45
CA PRO A 327 -2.91 1.87 25.83
C PRO A 327 -4.07 2.59 26.52
N LYS A 328 -4.88 3.35 25.77
CA LYS A 328 -6.04 4.08 26.29
C LYS A 328 -7.21 3.15 26.56
N CYS A 329 -7.48 2.21 25.65
CA CYS A 329 -8.49 1.18 25.86
C CYS A 329 -8.18 0.35 27.11
N TYR A 330 -6.90 -0.01 27.30
CA TYR A 330 -6.44 -0.70 28.50
C TYR A 330 -6.73 0.11 29.78
N ILE A 331 -6.44 1.42 29.80
CA ILE A 331 -6.73 2.27 30.97
C ILE A 331 -8.24 2.38 31.21
N ILE A 332 -9.05 2.56 30.16
CA ILE A 332 -10.51 2.69 30.26
C ILE A 332 -11.14 1.41 30.84
N ILE A 333 -10.73 0.23 30.36
CA ILE A 333 -11.33 -1.06 30.73
C ILE A 333 -10.74 -1.58 32.06
N MET A 334 -9.41 -1.64 32.16
CA MET A 334 -8.72 -2.37 33.25
C MET A 334 -8.37 -1.48 34.45
N LYS A 335 -8.38 -0.15 34.30
CA LYS A 335 -8.03 0.78 35.39
C LYS A 335 -9.06 1.92 35.58
N PRO A 336 -10.33 1.61 35.85
CA PRO A 336 -11.38 2.63 36.03
C PRO A 336 -11.08 3.62 37.18
N GLN A 337 -10.29 3.23 38.19
CA GLN A 337 -9.86 4.11 39.28
C GLN A 337 -8.99 5.30 38.80
N ARG A 338 -8.23 5.14 37.70
CA ARG A 338 -7.48 6.24 37.06
C ARG A 338 -8.36 7.15 36.20
N ASN A 339 -9.63 6.80 36.02
CA ASN A 339 -10.63 7.56 35.28
C ASN A 339 -11.40 8.57 36.16
N SER A 340 -11.02 8.73 37.44
CA SER A 340 -11.61 9.72 38.34
C SER A 340 -10.93 11.09 38.22
N LYS A 341 -11.73 12.17 38.13
CA LYS A 341 -11.23 13.56 38.12
C LYS A 341 -10.24 13.85 39.26
N LYS A 342 -10.41 13.22 40.42
CA LYS A 342 -9.55 13.39 41.61
C LYS A 342 -8.09 12.96 41.37
N HIS A 343 -7.85 11.97 40.52
CA HIS A 343 -6.47 11.48 40.27
C HIS A 343 -5.73 12.30 39.21
N ILE A 344 -6.47 12.91 38.28
CA ILE A 344 -5.95 13.83 37.24
C ILE A 344 -5.65 15.21 37.85
N ILE A 345 -6.55 15.73 38.70
CA ILE A 345 -6.38 17.03 39.37
C ILE A 345 -5.44 16.93 40.59
N GLY A 346 -5.49 15.83 41.34
CA GLY A 346 -4.63 15.63 42.53
C GLY A 346 -3.13 15.57 42.23
N LYS A 347 -2.74 15.26 40.99
CA LYS A 347 -1.33 15.32 40.55
C LYS A 347 -0.91 16.72 40.11
N SER A 348 -1.80 17.45 39.40
CA SER A 348 -1.58 18.85 39.05
C SER A 348 -1.34 19.74 40.27
N ASN A 349 -2.03 19.50 41.39
CA ASN A 349 -1.79 20.27 42.60
C ASN A 349 -0.51 19.83 43.33
N HIS A 350 -0.07 18.58 43.19
CA HIS A 350 1.15 18.10 43.83
C HIS A 350 2.42 18.61 43.13
N ASP A 351 2.35 18.81 41.81
CA ASP A 351 3.43 19.39 40.98
C ASP A 351 3.49 20.93 41.10
N ILE A 352 2.43 21.60 41.60
CA ILE A 352 2.43 23.05 41.89
C ILE A 352 2.96 23.36 43.31
N ILE A 353 2.96 22.37 44.23
CA ILE A 353 3.39 22.58 45.62
C ILE A 353 4.91 22.34 45.81
N PHE A 354 5.60 21.77 44.81
CA PHE A 354 7.05 21.49 44.85
C PHE A 354 7.87 22.21 43.76
N GLN A 355 7.36 23.31 43.22
CA GLN A 355 8.09 24.23 42.35
C GLN A 355 7.90 25.66 42.85
#